data_AF-A0A972EBQ5-F1
#
_entry.id   AF-A0A972EBQ5-F1
#
_cell.length_a   1.000
_cell.length_b   1.000
_cell.length_c   1.000
_cell.angle_alpha   90.00
_cell.angle_beta   90.00
_cell.angle_gamma   90.00
#
_symmetry.space_group_name_H-M   'P 1'
#
loop_
_entity.id
_entity.type
_entity.pdbx_description
1 polymer ?
#
loop_
_entity_poly.entity_id
_entity_poly.type
_entity_poly.pdbx_seq_one_letter_code
_entity_poly.pdbx_strand_id
1 'polypeptide(L)'
;MKIYKKLATVAMAAFAAVSLTGCDFLAELLDELLDDGGEDTEYVDAWANLVKEDVYDAILDIKTRTLTYGTHSYTIVKEIDLETQEFKEPTASVTFTHIPSGYTEFSAVYENLLGKSIAGTAAMIPMAMEIYARDAKTGEACFDLLCSSSSTVSGIIRQLKDKFVPTSYSGEDDSYIQRFIPAALLKGANPDNAYSPSTPYTVEMTMSPNGVQEAELSGGVVIYLYILTSGGWDSYQRGVEILLPYDKEDSELEDEFEVFNCPSCYTQCKPIKGTWAGLK
;
A
#
# COMPACT_ATOMS: atom_id res chain seq x y z
N MET A 1 14.33 -38.60 -15.99
CA MET A 1 14.40 -39.88 -15.23
C MET A 1 15.84 -40.39 -14.99
N LYS A 2 16.85 -39.52 -14.82
CA LYS A 2 18.24 -39.89 -14.48
C LYS A 2 18.75 -39.29 -13.16
N ILE A 3 18.05 -38.29 -12.61
CA ILE A 3 18.43 -37.58 -11.37
C ILE A 3 18.05 -38.41 -10.11
N TYR A 4 16.90 -39.08 -10.13
CA TYR A 4 16.42 -39.90 -9.00
C TYR A 4 17.29 -41.13 -8.68
N LYS A 5 18.11 -41.63 -9.61
CA LYS A 5 19.02 -42.77 -9.34
C LYS A 5 20.30 -42.36 -8.60
N LYS A 6 20.75 -41.10 -8.70
CA LYS A 6 21.95 -40.62 -7.98
C LYS A 6 21.64 -40.33 -6.51
N LEU A 7 20.49 -39.71 -6.21
CA LEU A 7 20.06 -39.40 -4.83
C LEU A 7 19.86 -40.66 -3.97
N ALA A 8 19.31 -41.73 -4.55
CA ALA A 8 19.09 -42.99 -3.80
C ALA A 8 20.39 -43.76 -3.49
N THR A 9 21.45 -43.60 -4.30
CA THR A 9 22.74 -44.28 -4.06
C THR A 9 23.59 -43.53 -3.04
N VAL A 10 23.49 -42.20 -2.96
CA VAL A 10 24.22 -41.39 -1.97
C VAL A 10 23.59 -41.49 -0.58
N ALA A 11 22.26 -41.52 -0.48
CA ALA A 11 21.57 -41.71 0.80
C ALA A 11 21.84 -43.08 1.45
N MET A 12 22.06 -44.14 0.65
CA MET A 12 22.45 -45.46 1.18
C MET A 12 23.92 -45.57 1.59
N ALA A 13 24.81 -44.69 1.08
CA ALA A 13 26.21 -44.66 1.50
C ALA A 13 26.38 -43.94 2.86
N ALA A 14 25.53 -42.97 3.18
CA ALA A 14 25.58 -42.23 4.44
C ALA A 14 25.16 -43.08 5.66
N PHE A 15 24.31 -44.10 5.49
CA PHE A 15 23.86 -44.96 6.59
C PHE A 15 24.86 -46.05 7.01
N ALA A 16 25.89 -46.33 6.20
CA ALA A 16 26.86 -47.39 6.48
C ALA A 16 28.16 -46.89 7.16
N ALA A 17 28.36 -45.57 7.26
CA ALA A 17 29.55 -44.97 7.87
C ALA A 17 29.31 -44.41 9.29
N VAL A 18 28.15 -44.68 9.91
CA VAL A 18 27.88 -44.34 11.31
C VAL A 18 28.52 -45.38 12.23
N SER A 19 29.85 -45.45 12.22
CA SER A 19 30.59 -45.99 13.35
C SER A 19 31.98 -45.36 13.37
N LEU A 20 32.17 -44.50 14.36
CA LEU A 20 33.41 -43.85 14.76
C LEU A 20 33.91 -42.71 13.86
N THR A 21 34.19 -41.59 14.54
CA THR A 21 34.90 -40.36 14.12
C THR A 21 34.12 -39.30 13.34
N GLY A 22 33.76 -38.23 14.06
CA GLY A 22 33.69 -36.84 13.54
C GLY A 22 32.32 -36.35 13.09
N CYS A 23 31.57 -35.71 13.99
CA CYS A 23 30.40 -34.89 13.61
C CYS A 23 30.75 -33.72 12.67
N ASP A 24 32.01 -33.28 12.64
CA ASP A 24 32.40 -32.08 11.90
C ASP A 24 32.45 -32.29 10.38
N PHE A 25 32.85 -33.49 9.91
CA PHE A 25 32.94 -33.77 8.47
C PHE A 25 31.56 -33.89 7.80
N LEU A 26 30.54 -34.33 8.54
CA LEU A 26 29.17 -34.39 8.03
C LEU A 26 28.51 -33.01 7.99
N ALA A 27 28.89 -32.08 8.85
CA ALA A 27 28.42 -30.70 8.79
C ALA A 27 28.99 -29.97 7.57
N GLU A 28 30.29 -30.14 7.32
CA GLU A 28 31.00 -29.51 6.20
C GLU A 28 30.50 -30.03 4.84
N LEU A 29 30.26 -31.34 4.71
CA LEU A 29 29.68 -31.94 3.49
C LEU A 29 28.20 -31.60 3.29
N LEU A 30 27.46 -31.31 4.38
CA LEU A 30 26.07 -30.86 4.30
C LEU A 30 26.00 -29.39 3.87
N ASP A 31 26.91 -28.55 4.36
CA ASP A 31 27.07 -27.16 3.90
C ASP A 31 27.44 -27.13 2.42
N GLU A 32 28.40 -27.95 1.97
CA GLU A 32 28.83 -28.01 0.56
C GLU A 32 27.76 -28.62 -0.39
N LEU A 33 26.76 -29.33 0.15
CA LEU A 33 25.60 -29.86 -0.59
C LEU A 33 24.36 -28.94 -0.53
N LEU A 34 24.33 -28.01 0.43
CA LEU A 34 23.29 -26.98 0.59
C LEU A 34 23.69 -25.63 0.01
N ASP A 35 24.99 -25.43 -0.26
CA ASP A 35 25.54 -24.33 -1.04
C ASP A 35 25.16 -24.54 -2.51
N ASP A 36 23.91 -24.23 -2.83
CA ASP A 36 23.55 -23.91 -4.20
C ASP A 36 24.32 -22.63 -4.52
N GLY A 37 25.31 -22.74 -5.42
CA GLY A 37 26.17 -21.63 -5.84
C GLY A 37 25.44 -20.57 -6.66
N GLY A 38 24.29 -20.10 -6.18
CA GLY A 38 23.71 -18.84 -6.56
C GLY A 38 24.60 -17.72 -6.04
N GLU A 39 25.08 -16.85 -6.92
CA GLU A 39 25.61 -15.56 -6.50
C GLU A 39 24.49 -14.86 -5.70
N ASP A 40 24.68 -14.74 -4.38
CA ASP A 40 23.92 -13.84 -3.51
C ASP A 40 24.21 -12.40 -3.99
N THR A 41 23.53 -12.03 -5.07
CA THR A 41 23.36 -10.63 -5.44
C THR A 41 22.47 -10.04 -4.36
N GLU A 42 23.09 -9.37 -3.39
CA GLU A 42 22.39 -8.60 -2.38
C GLU A 42 21.40 -7.67 -3.09
N TYR A 43 20.11 -8.01 -3.02
CA TYR A 43 19.07 -7.22 -3.67
C TYR A 43 19.03 -5.84 -3.01
N VAL A 44 19.62 -4.85 -3.67
CA VAL A 44 19.55 -3.46 -3.25
C VAL A 44 18.27 -2.85 -3.82
N ASP A 45 17.26 -2.75 -2.96
CA ASP A 45 16.03 -2.06 -3.28
C ASP A 45 16.28 -0.55 -3.44
N ALA A 46 16.24 -0.06 -4.68
CA ALA A 46 16.44 1.36 -5.00
C ALA A 46 15.41 2.30 -4.34
N TRP A 47 14.32 1.76 -3.79
CA TRP A 47 13.26 2.51 -3.12
C TRP A 47 13.29 2.39 -1.60
N ALA A 48 14.14 1.53 -1.04
CA ALA A 48 14.23 1.36 0.41
C ALA A 48 14.77 2.62 1.09
N ASN A 49 14.20 2.95 2.25
CA ASN A 49 14.61 4.05 3.12
C ASN A 49 14.53 5.45 2.47
N LEU A 50 13.60 5.65 1.53
CA LEU A 50 13.33 6.98 0.96
C LEU A 50 12.45 7.88 1.85
N VAL A 51 12.16 7.43 3.07
CA VAL A 51 11.39 8.19 4.05
C VAL A 51 12.22 9.33 4.66
N LYS A 52 11.61 10.50 4.82
CA LYS A 52 12.17 11.67 5.52
C LYS A 52 11.16 12.19 6.53
N GLU A 53 11.65 12.45 7.74
CA GLU A 53 10.86 12.94 8.88
C GLU A 53 11.18 14.43 9.17
N ASP A 54 11.38 15.21 8.12
CA ASP A 54 11.61 16.65 8.24
C ASP A 54 10.35 17.34 8.78
N VAL A 55 10.51 18.22 9.76
CA VAL A 55 9.40 18.92 10.40
C VAL A 55 9.20 20.29 9.76
N TYR A 56 7.99 20.55 9.27
CA TYR A 56 7.54 21.86 8.80
C TYR A 56 6.23 22.25 9.46
N ASP A 57 5.91 23.54 9.43
CA ASP A 57 4.58 24.01 9.84
C ASP A 57 3.53 23.53 8.83
N ALA A 58 2.45 22.93 9.33
CA ALA A 58 1.27 22.61 8.55
C ALA A 58 0.38 23.85 8.44
N ILE A 59 0.33 24.45 7.24
CA ILE A 59 -0.40 25.69 7.00
C ILE A 59 -1.69 25.37 6.24
N LEU A 60 -2.84 25.46 6.92
CA LEU A 60 -4.16 25.27 6.35
C LEU A 60 -4.76 26.58 5.83
N ASP A 61 -5.02 26.66 4.53
CA ASP A 61 -5.92 27.64 3.94
C ASP A 61 -7.34 27.06 3.85
N ILE A 62 -8.18 27.47 4.78
CA ILE A 62 -9.58 27.04 4.90
C ILE A 62 -10.39 27.39 3.63
N LYS A 63 -10.10 28.53 2.98
CA LYS A 63 -10.90 28.98 1.81
C LYS A 63 -10.69 28.09 0.60
N THR A 64 -9.46 27.65 0.40
CA THR A 64 -9.07 26.79 -0.72
C THR A 64 -9.01 25.31 -0.34
N ARG A 65 -9.30 24.98 0.93
CA ARG A 65 -9.18 23.63 1.50
C ARG A 65 -7.85 22.98 1.16
N THR A 66 -6.78 23.79 1.29
CA THR A 66 -5.42 23.40 0.92
C THR A 66 -4.54 23.46 2.15
N LEU A 67 -3.84 22.35 2.41
CA LEU A 67 -2.80 22.28 3.41
C LEU A 67 -1.45 22.26 2.71
N THR A 68 -0.53 23.10 3.20
CA THR A 68 0.86 23.13 2.76
C THR A 68 1.77 22.61 3.87
N TYR A 69 2.70 21.73 3.51
CA TYR A 69 3.74 21.20 4.39
C TYR A 69 5.09 21.30 3.67
N GLY A 70 5.94 22.23 4.09
CA GLY A 70 7.17 22.55 3.35
C GLY A 70 6.86 22.98 1.90
N THR A 71 7.29 22.20 0.91
CA THR A 71 7.01 22.43 -0.52
C THR A 71 5.84 21.59 -1.06
N HIS A 72 5.19 20.79 -0.21
CA HIS A 72 4.11 19.91 -0.61
C HIS A 72 2.76 20.57 -0.34
N SER A 73 1.79 20.35 -1.23
CA SER A 73 0.42 20.84 -1.05
C SER A 73 -0.59 19.73 -1.28
N TYR A 74 -1.64 19.73 -0.46
CA TYR A 74 -2.75 18.79 -0.46
C TYR A 74 -4.05 19.58 -0.49
N THR A 75 -4.92 19.30 -1.46
CA THR A 75 -6.15 20.08 -1.69
C THR A 75 -7.34 19.16 -1.86
N ILE A 76 -8.40 19.40 -1.09
CA ILE A 76 -9.71 18.78 -1.34
C ILE A 76 -10.45 19.65 -2.36
N VAL A 77 -10.41 19.24 -3.63
CA VAL A 77 -11.00 19.99 -4.74
C VAL A 77 -12.53 19.84 -4.77
N LYS A 78 -13.02 18.63 -4.50
CA LYS A 78 -14.45 18.33 -4.44
C LYS A 78 -14.70 17.27 -3.37
N GLU A 79 -15.73 17.47 -2.55
CA GLU A 79 -16.13 16.55 -1.48
C GLU A 79 -17.27 15.64 -1.90
N ILE A 80 -17.38 14.49 -1.24
CA ILE A 80 -18.57 13.65 -1.32
C ILE A 80 -19.73 14.36 -0.63
N ASP A 81 -20.80 14.62 -1.38
CA ASP A 81 -22.07 15.03 -0.83
C ASP A 81 -22.91 13.79 -0.49
N LEU A 82 -23.19 13.59 0.80
CA LEU A 82 -23.97 12.47 1.31
C LEU A 82 -25.48 12.59 1.01
N GLU A 83 -25.96 13.80 0.72
CA GLU A 83 -27.37 14.06 0.39
C GLU A 83 -27.65 13.77 -1.10
N THR A 84 -26.68 13.99 -1.98
CA THR A 84 -26.81 13.71 -3.42
C THR A 84 -26.20 12.37 -3.80
N GLN A 85 -27.06 11.40 -4.10
CA GLN A 85 -26.67 10.06 -4.54
C GLN A 85 -26.38 10.00 -6.06
N GLU A 86 -25.34 10.70 -6.52
CA GLU A 86 -24.84 10.57 -7.90
C GLU A 86 -23.75 9.48 -7.98
N PHE A 87 -23.91 8.52 -8.91
CA PHE A 87 -23.12 7.27 -8.94
C PHE A 87 -22.27 7.07 -10.20
N LYS A 88 -22.21 8.04 -11.13
CA LYS A 88 -21.65 7.84 -12.48
C LYS A 88 -20.55 8.82 -12.92
N GLU A 89 -20.43 9.96 -12.27
CA GLU A 89 -19.39 10.96 -12.53
C GLU A 89 -18.52 11.10 -11.27
N PRO A 90 -17.25 11.54 -11.37
CA PRO A 90 -16.47 11.85 -10.17
C PRO A 90 -17.20 12.90 -9.32
N THR A 91 -17.72 12.46 -8.18
CA THR A 91 -18.40 13.30 -7.21
C THR A 91 -17.44 13.88 -6.19
N ALA A 92 -16.22 13.34 -6.08
CA ALA A 92 -15.16 13.90 -5.25
C ALA A 92 -13.78 13.78 -5.89
N SER A 93 -12.87 14.66 -5.47
CA SER A 93 -11.48 14.61 -5.92
C SER A 93 -10.55 15.32 -4.94
N VAL A 94 -9.38 14.72 -4.72
CA VAL A 94 -8.29 15.28 -3.93
C VAL A 94 -7.05 15.36 -4.81
N THR A 95 -6.35 16.49 -4.76
CA THR A 95 -5.09 16.68 -5.50
C THR A 95 -3.93 16.92 -4.56
N PHE A 96 -2.76 16.38 -4.90
CA PHE A 96 -1.54 16.60 -4.13
C PHE A 96 -0.31 16.62 -5.02
N THR A 97 0.72 17.35 -4.60
CA THR A 97 1.96 17.48 -5.38
C THR A 97 2.92 16.32 -5.18
N HIS A 98 2.90 15.71 -3.99
CA HIS A 98 3.85 14.71 -3.53
C HIS A 98 3.18 13.76 -2.54
N ILE A 99 3.66 12.52 -2.50
CA ILE A 99 3.39 11.60 -1.42
C ILE A 99 4.09 12.14 -0.15
N PRO A 100 3.45 12.12 1.02
CA PRO A 100 4.11 12.49 2.27
C PRO A 100 5.45 11.78 2.41
N SER A 101 6.45 12.55 2.83
CA SER A 101 7.84 12.09 2.90
C SER A 101 8.04 11.00 3.96
N GLY A 102 7.18 10.96 4.98
CA GLY A 102 7.25 10.06 6.12
C GLY A 102 6.03 10.19 7.01
N TYR A 103 6.11 9.59 8.21
CA TYR A 103 4.99 9.58 9.15
C TYR A 103 4.66 10.97 9.70
N THR A 104 5.67 11.81 9.95
CA THR A 104 5.49 13.17 10.49
C THR A 104 4.65 14.03 9.54
N GLU A 105 4.95 13.99 8.24
CA GLU A 105 4.15 14.70 7.25
C GLU A 105 2.78 14.05 7.06
N PHE A 106 2.74 12.71 7.00
CA PHE A 106 1.49 11.97 6.81
C PHE A 106 0.47 12.27 7.92
N SER A 107 0.90 12.20 9.19
CA SER A 107 0.07 12.52 10.36
C SER A 107 -0.40 13.97 10.35
N ALA A 108 0.50 14.92 10.08
CA ALA A 108 0.11 16.32 9.98
C ALA A 108 -0.95 16.56 8.89
N VAL A 109 -0.82 15.92 7.73
CA VAL A 109 -1.80 16.02 6.62
C VAL A 109 -3.14 15.38 7.01
N TYR A 110 -3.11 14.23 7.69
CA TYR A 110 -4.31 13.53 8.16
C TYR A 110 -5.07 14.37 9.19
N GLU A 111 -4.40 14.76 10.28
CA GLU A 111 -5.00 15.45 11.42
C GLU A 111 -5.50 16.86 11.07
N ASN A 112 -4.83 17.56 10.14
CA ASN A 112 -5.16 18.96 9.86
C ASN A 112 -6.05 19.18 8.62
N LEU A 113 -6.24 18.17 7.76
CA LEU A 113 -7.06 18.32 6.56
C LEU A 113 -7.72 17.03 6.08
N LEU A 114 -6.95 16.03 5.66
CA LEU A 114 -7.49 14.93 4.86
C LEU A 114 -8.32 13.96 5.70
N GLY A 115 -7.91 13.68 6.95
CA GLY A 115 -8.67 12.86 7.90
C GLY A 115 -9.99 13.49 8.35
N LYS A 116 -10.17 14.81 8.14
CA LYS A 116 -11.42 15.54 8.43
C LYS A 116 -12.43 15.47 7.28
N SER A 117 -12.23 14.55 6.33
CA SER A 117 -13.13 14.38 5.19
C SER A 117 -13.16 12.96 4.65
N ILE A 118 -14.29 12.60 4.04
CA ILE A 118 -14.50 11.31 3.37
C ILE A 118 -13.52 11.17 2.21
N ALA A 119 -13.48 12.17 1.31
CA ALA A 119 -12.62 12.14 0.14
C ALA A 119 -11.13 12.19 0.52
N GLY A 120 -10.77 13.00 1.51
CA GLY A 120 -9.39 13.11 1.98
C GLY A 120 -8.86 11.79 2.53
N THR A 121 -9.61 11.14 3.41
CA THR A 121 -9.23 9.85 4.02
C THR A 121 -9.02 8.77 2.97
N ALA A 122 -9.94 8.64 2.01
CA ALA A 122 -9.78 7.70 0.91
C ALA A 122 -8.54 8.01 0.04
N ALA A 123 -8.21 9.29 -0.17
CA ALA A 123 -7.04 9.70 -0.94
C ALA A 123 -5.70 9.41 -0.23
N MET A 124 -5.69 9.16 1.08
CA MET A 124 -4.48 8.79 1.83
C MET A 124 -4.10 7.32 1.69
N ILE A 125 -4.98 6.45 1.16
CA ILE A 125 -4.68 5.03 0.89
C ILE A 125 -3.43 4.89 -0.02
N PRO A 126 -3.39 5.45 -1.25
CA PRO A 126 -2.18 5.35 -2.08
C PRO A 126 -0.95 6.00 -1.44
N MET A 127 -1.13 7.01 -0.59
CA MET A 127 -0.01 7.64 0.15
C MET A 127 0.62 6.66 1.14
N ALA A 128 -0.19 6.02 1.98
CA ALA A 128 0.28 5.03 2.95
C ALA A 128 0.91 3.81 2.26
N MET A 129 0.32 3.35 1.15
CA MET A 129 0.87 2.22 0.37
C MET A 129 2.25 2.55 -0.21
N GLU A 130 2.44 3.76 -0.75
CA GLU A 130 3.75 4.20 -1.26
C GLU A 130 4.77 4.35 -0.13
N ILE A 131 4.39 4.92 1.01
CA ILE A 131 5.30 5.01 2.18
C ILE A 131 5.70 3.61 2.64
N TYR A 132 4.78 2.65 2.69
CA TYR A 132 5.08 1.26 3.00
C TYR A 132 6.05 0.61 2.00
N ALA A 133 5.93 0.94 0.71
CA ALA A 133 6.88 0.47 -0.30
C ALA A 133 8.29 1.06 -0.13
N ARG A 134 8.40 2.26 0.47
CA ARG A 134 9.68 2.94 0.77
C ARG A 134 10.29 2.48 2.09
N ASP A 135 9.47 2.33 3.12
CA ASP A 135 9.83 1.80 4.44
C ASP A 135 8.62 1.12 5.09
N ALA A 136 8.72 -0.19 5.29
CA ALA A 136 7.59 -0.98 5.78
C ALA A 136 7.12 -0.55 7.18
N LYS A 137 8.05 -0.14 8.05
CA LYS A 137 7.72 0.23 9.44
C LYS A 137 6.99 1.56 9.50
N THR A 138 7.47 2.57 8.79
CA THR A 138 6.82 3.87 8.67
C THR A 138 5.47 3.74 7.98
N GLY A 139 5.37 2.92 6.92
CA GLY A 139 4.10 2.67 6.25
C GLY A 139 3.07 1.96 7.12
N GLU A 140 3.48 0.99 7.93
CA GLU A 140 2.60 0.33 8.92
C GLU A 140 2.08 1.34 9.93
N ALA A 141 2.92 2.24 10.46
CA ALA A 141 2.48 3.32 11.34
C ALA A 141 1.49 4.28 10.66
N CYS A 142 1.65 4.56 9.35
CA CYS A 142 0.69 5.35 8.59
C CYS A 142 -0.67 4.63 8.48
N PHE A 143 -0.67 3.31 8.28
CA PHE A 143 -1.91 2.52 8.27
C PHE A 143 -2.56 2.42 9.64
N ASP A 144 -1.78 2.31 10.71
CA ASP A 144 -2.31 2.32 12.09
C ASP A 144 -3.03 3.63 12.41
N LEU A 145 -2.55 4.75 11.88
CA LEU A 145 -3.24 6.05 12.00
C LEU A 145 -4.49 6.11 11.12
N LEU A 146 -4.39 5.62 9.88
CA LEU A 146 -5.43 5.78 8.86
C LEU A 146 -6.62 4.81 9.02
N CYS A 147 -6.41 3.62 9.58
CA CYS A 147 -7.40 2.53 9.58
C CYS A 147 -8.12 2.38 10.91
N SER A 148 -9.39 1.96 10.84
CA SER A 148 -10.26 1.85 12.02
C SER A 148 -9.93 0.67 12.96
N SER A 149 -9.09 -0.28 12.53
CA SER A 149 -8.71 -1.42 13.35
C SER A 149 -7.39 -2.06 12.92
N SER A 150 -6.69 -2.65 13.89
CA SER A 150 -5.47 -3.44 13.64
C SER A 150 -5.71 -4.67 12.74
N SER A 151 -6.95 -5.17 12.70
CA SER A 151 -7.32 -6.27 11.79
C SER A 151 -7.35 -5.82 10.33
N THR A 152 -7.83 -4.60 10.06
CA THR A 152 -7.79 -3.96 8.75
C THR A 152 -6.34 -3.74 8.32
N VAL A 153 -5.52 -3.16 9.20
CA VAL A 153 -4.08 -2.95 8.97
C VAL A 153 -3.39 -4.27 8.62
N SER A 154 -3.54 -5.30 9.47
CA SER A 154 -2.93 -6.62 9.24
C SER A 154 -3.33 -7.24 7.90
N GLY A 155 -4.60 -7.05 7.49
CA GLY A 155 -5.10 -7.50 6.19
C GLY A 155 -4.40 -6.81 5.02
N ILE A 156 -4.22 -5.49 5.10
CA ILE A 156 -3.52 -4.67 4.10
C ILE A 156 -2.04 -5.06 4.05
N ILE A 157 -1.34 -5.02 5.17
CA ILE A 157 0.11 -5.28 5.26
C ILE A 157 0.46 -6.65 4.70
N ARG A 158 -0.33 -7.68 5.02
CA ARG A 158 -0.15 -9.03 4.46
C ARG A 158 -0.16 -9.02 2.93
N GLN A 159 -1.06 -8.26 2.32
CA GLN A 159 -1.17 -8.19 0.87
C GLN A 159 -0.08 -7.32 0.26
N LEU A 160 0.30 -6.20 0.89
CA LEU A 160 1.36 -5.33 0.37
C LEU A 160 2.74 -6.01 0.42
N LYS A 161 3.02 -6.77 1.49
CA LYS A 161 4.28 -7.54 1.60
C LYS A 161 4.49 -8.46 0.39
N ASP A 162 3.43 -9.18 0.04
CA ASP A 162 3.35 -10.07 -1.12
C ASP A 162 3.54 -9.35 -2.47
N LYS A 163 3.25 -8.05 -2.52
CA LYS A 163 3.34 -7.24 -3.75
C LYS A 163 4.63 -6.44 -3.89
N PHE A 164 5.29 -6.08 -2.81
CA PHE A 164 6.42 -5.14 -2.88
C PHE A 164 7.77 -5.77 -2.56
N VAL A 165 7.78 -6.90 -1.85
CA VAL A 165 9.00 -7.57 -1.41
C VAL A 165 9.24 -8.81 -2.26
N PRO A 166 10.26 -8.80 -3.14
CA PRO A 166 10.70 -10.02 -3.82
C PRO A 166 11.15 -11.05 -2.78
N THR A 167 10.86 -12.32 -3.05
CA THR A 167 11.39 -13.44 -2.27
C THR A 167 12.52 -14.12 -3.01
N SER A 168 13.24 -15.05 -2.37
CA SER A 168 14.22 -15.91 -3.05
C SER A 168 13.61 -16.75 -4.18
N TYR A 169 12.28 -16.84 -4.26
CA TYR A 169 11.56 -17.54 -5.33
C TYR A 169 11.02 -16.59 -6.41
N SER A 170 11.17 -15.27 -6.23
CA SER A 170 10.74 -14.27 -7.22
C SER A 170 11.79 -14.19 -8.33
N GLY A 171 11.40 -14.58 -9.55
CA GLY A 171 12.23 -14.35 -10.74
C GLY A 171 12.26 -12.87 -11.14
N GLU A 172 13.18 -12.51 -12.03
CA GLU A 172 13.32 -11.13 -12.55
C GLU A 172 12.02 -10.59 -13.18
N ASP A 173 11.18 -11.48 -13.72
CA ASP A 173 9.89 -11.15 -14.37
C ASP A 173 8.66 -11.54 -13.51
N ASP A 174 8.80 -11.58 -12.18
CA ASP A 174 7.70 -11.94 -11.29
C ASP A 174 6.57 -10.88 -11.35
N SER A 175 5.57 -11.17 -12.19
CA SER A 175 4.40 -10.32 -12.41
C SER A 175 3.54 -10.09 -11.17
N TYR A 176 3.79 -10.84 -10.08
CA TYR A 176 3.11 -10.66 -8.81
C TYR A 176 3.71 -9.51 -7.99
N ILE A 177 4.98 -9.17 -8.21
CA ILE A 177 5.64 -8.00 -7.62
C ILE A 177 5.24 -6.74 -8.40
N GLN A 178 4.54 -5.82 -7.74
CA GLN A 178 3.88 -4.68 -8.37
C GLN A 178 3.99 -3.42 -7.52
N ARG A 179 5.19 -2.85 -7.43
CA ARG A 179 5.43 -1.60 -6.69
C ARG A 179 4.65 -0.38 -7.20
N PHE A 180 4.12 -0.46 -8.41
CA PHE A 180 3.31 0.59 -9.04
C PHE A 180 1.82 0.56 -8.63
N ILE A 181 1.36 -0.39 -7.79
CA ILE A 181 -0.03 -0.44 -7.33
C ILE A 181 -0.51 0.90 -6.73
N PRO A 182 0.23 1.59 -5.85
CA PRO A 182 -0.21 2.87 -5.30
C PRO A 182 -0.50 3.90 -6.40
N ALA A 183 0.37 3.95 -7.42
CA ALA A 183 0.24 4.84 -8.55
C ALA A 183 -0.95 4.51 -9.45
N ALA A 184 -1.32 3.22 -9.57
CA ALA A 184 -2.47 2.78 -10.34
C ALA A 184 -3.82 3.31 -9.80
N LEU A 185 -3.86 3.76 -8.54
CA LEU A 185 -5.01 4.43 -7.93
C LEU A 185 -5.11 5.93 -8.31
N LEU A 186 -4.11 6.47 -8.99
CA LEU A 186 -4.02 7.89 -9.34
C LEU A 186 -4.45 8.13 -10.78
N LYS A 187 -5.05 9.31 -11.01
CA LYS A 187 -5.48 9.75 -12.33
C LYS A 187 -4.33 9.75 -13.34
N GLY A 188 -4.59 9.24 -14.53
CA GLY A 188 -3.65 9.14 -15.64
C GLY A 188 -2.75 7.91 -15.62
N ALA A 189 -2.61 7.21 -14.50
CA ALA A 189 -1.76 6.02 -14.43
C ALA A 189 -2.42 4.83 -15.13
N ASN A 190 -1.68 4.18 -16.04
CA ASN A 190 -2.15 2.99 -16.75
C ASN A 190 -0.97 2.10 -17.20
N PRO A 191 -1.21 0.85 -17.62
CA PRO A 191 -0.14 -0.07 -18.01
C PRO A 191 0.75 0.43 -19.16
N ASP A 192 0.19 1.19 -20.10
CA ASP A 192 0.89 1.63 -21.31
C ASP A 192 1.87 2.78 -21.04
N ASN A 193 1.67 3.54 -19.97
CA ASN A 193 2.56 4.64 -19.57
C ASN A 193 3.41 4.33 -18.32
N ALA A 194 3.66 3.04 -18.10
CA ALA A 194 4.37 2.57 -16.93
C ALA A 194 3.74 3.02 -15.59
N TYR A 195 2.40 3.11 -15.53
CA TYR A 195 1.65 3.65 -14.38
C TYR A 195 2.08 5.06 -13.95
N SER A 196 2.56 5.88 -14.88
CA SER A 196 2.91 7.28 -14.59
C SER A 196 1.63 8.13 -14.48
N PRO A 197 1.26 8.64 -13.29
CA PRO A 197 0.07 9.45 -13.14
C PRO A 197 0.27 10.88 -13.67
N SER A 198 -0.84 11.58 -13.87
CA SER A 198 -0.83 13.02 -14.16
C SER A 198 -0.34 13.81 -12.94
N THR A 199 0.26 14.99 -13.18
CA THR A 199 0.68 15.92 -12.13
C THR A 199 -0.16 17.21 -12.18
N PRO A 200 -0.60 17.78 -11.03
CA PRO A 200 -0.50 17.20 -9.69
C PRO A 200 -1.23 15.86 -9.59
N TYR A 201 -0.79 14.99 -8.67
CA TYR A 201 -1.44 13.71 -8.45
C TYR A 201 -2.89 13.95 -8.04
N THR A 202 -3.80 13.09 -8.52
CA THR A 202 -5.23 13.22 -8.25
C THR A 202 -5.83 11.86 -7.95
N VAL A 203 -6.63 11.79 -6.89
CA VAL A 203 -7.53 10.66 -6.61
C VAL A 203 -8.93 11.14 -6.93
N GLU A 204 -9.58 10.49 -7.90
CA GLU A 204 -10.97 10.75 -8.26
C GLU A 204 -11.86 9.69 -7.62
N MET A 205 -13.01 10.10 -7.10
CA MET A 205 -13.90 9.23 -6.34
C MET A 205 -15.37 9.46 -6.72
N THR A 206 -16.17 8.41 -6.54
CA THR A 206 -17.63 8.48 -6.63
C THR A 206 -18.26 7.68 -5.50
N MET A 207 -19.49 8.03 -5.14
CA MET A 207 -20.29 7.21 -4.23
C MET A 207 -20.54 5.83 -4.84
N SER A 208 -20.46 4.78 -4.03
CA SER A 208 -20.88 3.43 -4.40
C SER A 208 -22.40 3.29 -4.32
N PRO A 209 -23.04 2.45 -5.16
CA PRO A 209 -24.46 2.11 -5.00
C PRO A 209 -24.83 1.55 -3.63
N ASN A 210 -23.87 1.02 -2.87
CA ASN A 210 -24.08 0.57 -1.49
C ASN A 210 -24.36 1.74 -0.52
N GLY A 211 -24.02 2.97 -0.91
CA GLY A 211 -24.32 4.20 -0.20
C GLY A 211 -23.69 4.25 1.20
N VAL A 212 -24.54 4.46 2.19
CA VAL A 212 -24.19 4.65 3.60
C VAL A 212 -24.91 3.58 4.43
N GLN A 213 -24.20 2.93 5.35
CA GLN A 213 -24.75 1.87 6.19
C GLN A 213 -24.30 2.04 7.64
N GLU A 214 -25.19 1.74 8.59
CA GLU A 214 -24.82 1.67 9.99
C GLU A 214 -23.91 0.47 10.26
N ALA A 215 -22.88 0.68 11.06
CA ALA A 215 -21.94 -0.33 11.51
C ALA A 215 -21.90 -0.34 13.03
N GLU A 216 -22.98 -0.79 13.67
CA GLU A 216 -23.14 -0.80 15.13
C GLU A 216 -21.97 -1.48 15.86
N LEU A 217 -21.49 -2.62 15.33
CA LEU A 217 -20.36 -3.35 15.92
C LEU A 217 -19.03 -2.60 15.82
N SER A 218 -18.90 -1.71 14.84
CA SER A 218 -17.72 -0.86 14.63
C SER A 218 -17.90 0.51 15.28
N GLY A 219 -19.04 0.79 15.89
CA GLY A 219 -19.34 2.04 16.58
C GLY A 219 -19.46 3.25 15.66
N GLY A 220 -20.05 3.12 14.47
CA GLY A 220 -20.23 4.25 13.56
C GLY A 220 -21.05 3.96 12.30
N VAL A 221 -20.82 4.77 11.28
CA VAL A 221 -21.46 4.68 9.96
C VAL A 221 -20.39 4.42 8.90
N VAL A 222 -20.59 3.41 8.06
CA VAL A 222 -19.70 3.09 6.94
C VAL A 222 -20.24 3.69 5.64
N ILE A 223 -19.37 4.40 4.93
CA ILE A 223 -19.61 5.08 3.67
C ILE A 223 -18.86 4.32 2.58
N TYR A 224 -19.59 3.83 1.58
CA TYR A 224 -19.03 3.05 0.49
C TYR A 224 -18.71 3.94 -0.70
N LEU A 225 -17.46 3.90 -1.16
CA LEU A 225 -16.95 4.71 -2.26
C LEU A 225 -16.30 3.83 -3.33
N TYR A 226 -16.12 4.40 -4.51
CA TYR A 226 -15.18 3.92 -5.50
C TYR A 226 -14.11 4.96 -5.77
N ILE A 227 -12.83 4.57 -5.65
CA ILE A 227 -11.74 5.27 -6.32
C ILE A 227 -11.79 4.94 -7.82
N LEU A 228 -11.76 5.96 -8.65
CA LEU A 228 -11.76 5.87 -10.11
C LEU A 228 -10.32 5.83 -10.63
N THR A 229 -10.00 4.78 -11.37
CA THR A 229 -8.68 4.50 -11.91
C THR A 229 -8.65 4.77 -13.42
N SER A 230 -7.49 5.12 -13.97
CA SER A 230 -7.31 5.35 -15.42
C SER A 230 -6.93 4.09 -16.20
N GLY A 231 -7.04 2.92 -15.57
CA GLY A 231 -6.67 1.64 -16.14
C GLY A 231 -6.15 0.69 -15.07
N GLY A 232 -5.37 -0.31 -15.47
CA GLY A 232 -4.67 -1.20 -14.55
C GLY A 232 -5.46 -2.43 -14.10
N TRP A 233 -6.79 -2.41 -14.10
CA TRP A 233 -7.58 -3.64 -13.89
C TRP A 233 -8.71 -3.73 -14.90
N ASP A 234 -9.58 -4.73 -14.74
CA ASP A 234 -10.73 -4.96 -15.64
C ASP A 234 -11.92 -4.06 -15.32
N SER A 235 -12.01 -3.56 -14.09
CA SER A 235 -12.91 -2.48 -13.70
C SER A 235 -12.13 -1.19 -13.49
N TYR A 236 -12.71 -0.05 -13.83
CA TYR A 236 -12.14 1.27 -13.52
C TYR A 236 -12.40 1.71 -12.07
N GLN A 237 -13.16 0.93 -11.28
CA GLN A 237 -13.58 1.28 -9.92
C GLN A 237 -12.90 0.40 -8.87
N ARG A 238 -12.43 1.01 -7.78
CA ARG A 238 -11.88 0.34 -6.60
C ARG A 238 -12.70 0.67 -5.37
N GLY A 239 -13.41 -0.32 -4.84
CA GLY A 239 -14.20 -0.20 -3.61
C GLY A 239 -13.34 0.14 -2.41
N VAL A 240 -13.76 1.18 -1.71
CA VAL A 240 -13.20 1.67 -0.44
C VAL A 240 -14.37 1.92 0.51
N GLU A 241 -14.16 1.60 1.78
CA GLU A 241 -15.12 1.76 2.87
C GLU A 241 -14.50 2.71 3.90
N ILE A 242 -15.18 3.83 4.16
CA ILE A 242 -14.74 4.85 5.11
C ILE A 242 -15.69 4.82 6.31
N LEU A 243 -15.15 4.73 7.52
CA LEU A 243 -15.90 4.79 8.77
C LEU A 243 -15.94 6.24 9.26
N LEU A 244 -17.15 6.72 9.53
CA LEU A 244 -17.40 7.84 10.42
C LEU A 244 -17.78 7.26 11.79
N PRO A 245 -16.90 7.28 12.79
CA PRO A 245 -17.23 6.79 14.13
C PRO A 245 -18.36 7.66 14.74
N TYR A 246 -19.20 7.05 15.58
CA TYR A 246 -20.04 7.82 16.51
C TYR A 246 -19.16 8.57 17.50
N ASP A 247 -19.61 9.72 18.01
CA ASP A 247 -18.92 10.54 19.01
C ASP A 247 -18.12 9.66 19.98
N LYS A 248 -16.79 9.64 19.82
CA LYS A 248 -15.91 8.95 20.77
C LYS A 248 -15.94 9.81 22.03
N GLU A 249 -16.74 9.41 23.03
CA GLU A 249 -16.95 10.16 24.29
C GLU A 249 -15.65 10.60 25.01
N ASP A 250 -14.47 10.07 24.61
CA ASP A 250 -13.15 10.37 25.17
C ASP A 250 -12.08 10.83 24.13
N SER A 251 -12.41 11.11 22.86
CA SER A 251 -11.37 11.55 21.89
C SER A 251 -11.32 13.07 21.71
N GLU A 252 -10.16 13.66 21.99
CA GLU A 252 -9.84 15.06 21.63
C GLU A 252 -9.77 15.30 20.10
N LEU A 253 -9.91 14.24 19.32
CA LEU A 253 -9.92 14.26 17.85
C LEU A 253 -11.35 14.57 17.37
N GLU A 254 -11.60 15.80 16.94
CA GLU A 254 -12.81 16.20 16.22
C GLU A 254 -13.03 15.25 15.01
N ASP A 255 -14.21 14.60 14.92
CA ASP A 255 -14.75 13.76 13.83
C ASP A 255 -13.75 13.36 12.72
N GLU A 256 -12.83 12.45 13.02
CA GLU A 256 -11.92 11.88 12.03
C GLU A 256 -12.55 10.68 11.32
N PHE A 257 -12.42 10.67 10.00
CA PHE A 257 -12.80 9.54 9.17
C PHE A 257 -11.65 8.54 9.11
N GLU A 258 -11.99 7.26 9.20
CA GLU A 258 -11.02 6.16 9.20
C GLU A 258 -11.26 5.24 7.99
N VAL A 259 -10.23 4.62 7.44
CA VAL A 259 -10.39 3.55 6.45
C VAL A 259 -10.89 2.30 7.17
N PHE A 260 -12.13 1.92 6.88
CA PHE A 260 -12.73 0.68 7.39
C PHE A 260 -12.19 -0.53 6.64
N ASN A 261 -12.17 -0.44 5.31
CA ASN A 261 -11.72 -1.52 4.44
C ASN A 261 -11.39 -1.00 3.01
N CYS A 262 -10.42 -1.61 2.33
CA CYS A 262 -10.08 -1.22 0.95
C CYS A 262 -9.51 -2.39 0.11
N PRO A 263 -10.16 -3.56 0.08
CA PRO A 263 -9.54 -4.79 -0.42
C PRO A 263 -9.23 -4.77 -1.90
N SER A 264 -9.97 -3.95 -2.66
CA SER A 264 -9.76 -3.82 -4.09
C SER A 264 -8.48 -3.05 -4.44
N CYS A 265 -7.99 -2.16 -3.56
CA CYS A 265 -6.90 -1.22 -3.83
C CYS A 265 -5.53 -1.88 -4.00
N TYR A 266 -5.32 -3.07 -3.42
CA TYR A 266 -4.07 -3.81 -3.46
C TYR A 266 -4.17 -5.14 -4.22
N THR A 267 -5.24 -5.31 -5.01
CA THR A 267 -5.35 -6.44 -5.93
C THR A 267 -4.37 -6.29 -7.10
N GLN A 268 -3.94 -7.43 -7.66
CA GLN A 268 -3.00 -7.45 -8.77
C GLN A 268 -3.51 -6.65 -9.98
N CYS A 269 -2.75 -5.64 -10.43
CA CYS A 269 -3.00 -4.91 -11.64
C CYS A 269 -2.44 -5.66 -12.87
N LYS A 270 -2.78 -5.16 -14.05
CA LYS A 270 -2.19 -5.54 -15.34
C LYS A 270 -0.68 -5.27 -15.31
N PRO A 271 0.13 -6.15 -15.92
CA PRO A 271 1.57 -5.94 -16.03
C PRO A 271 1.89 -4.59 -16.69
N ILE A 272 2.92 -3.94 -16.16
CA ILE A 272 3.42 -2.66 -16.65
C ILE A 272 4.17 -2.82 -17.98
N LYS A 273 4.09 -1.83 -18.87
CA LYS A 273 5.01 -1.70 -20.02
C LYS A 273 5.98 -0.56 -19.75
N GLY A 274 7.28 -0.84 -19.80
CA GLY A 274 8.33 0.13 -19.48
C GLY A 274 8.81 0.00 -18.03
N THR A 275 9.43 1.06 -17.52
CA THR A 275 10.06 1.07 -16.19
C THR A 275 9.28 1.95 -15.23
N TRP A 276 8.98 1.42 -14.04
CA TRP A 276 8.36 2.18 -12.97
C TRP A 276 9.36 3.19 -12.38
N ALA A 277 9.02 4.47 -12.42
CA ALA A 277 9.88 5.57 -11.98
C ALA A 277 9.57 6.09 -10.57
N GLY A 278 8.65 5.44 -9.85
CA GLY A 278 8.20 5.87 -8.52
C GLY A 278 7.23 7.03 -8.50
N LEU A 279 6.59 7.21 -7.35
CA LEU A 279 5.93 8.47 -7.02
C LEU A 279 6.94 9.40 -6.36
N LYS A 280 6.73 10.70 -6.53
CA LYS A 280 7.48 11.73 -5.83
C LYS A 280 6.93 11.86 -4.41
#